data_AF-K5WQI4-F1
#
_entry.id   AF-K5WQI4-F1
#
_cell.length_a   1.000
_cell.length_b   1.000
_cell.length_c   1.000
_cell.angle_alpha   90.00
_cell.angle_beta   90.00
_cell.angle_gamma   90.00
#
_symmetry.space_group_name_H-M   'P 1'
#
loop_
_entity.id
_entity.type
_entity.pdbx_description
1 polymer ?
#
loop_
_entity_poly.entity_id
_entity_poly.type
_entity_poly.pdbx_seq_one_letter_code
_entity_poly.pdbx_strand_id
1 'polypeptide(L)'
;MYNAARARAGLGPLPVPADAHIDVLLYTPDDHVTETSIRNIAFKRGNVWLTPRAKSGCLPGVVRQLLLSEGRIIEGDISRSELQADEVVLTFNAVEGCYLARLAFL
;
A
#
# COMPACT_ATOMS: atom_id res chain seq x y z
N MET A 1 -13.01 9.95 12.73
CA MET A 1 -13.34 9.24 14.00
C MET A 1 -12.25 9.42 15.07
N TYR A 2 -10.97 9.12 14.79
CA TYR A 2 -9.88 9.19 15.78
C TYR A 2 -9.65 10.59 16.38
N ASN A 3 -9.54 11.64 15.55
CA ASN A 3 -9.38 13.01 16.08
C ASN A 3 -10.59 13.48 16.91
N ALA A 4 -11.81 13.07 16.53
CA ALA A 4 -13.00 13.34 17.34
C ALA A 4 -12.97 12.60 18.69
N ALA A 5 -12.44 11.37 18.74
CA ALA A 5 -12.25 10.64 19.98
C ALA A 5 -11.19 11.28 20.88
N ARG A 6 -10.06 11.71 20.30
CA ARG A 6 -9.00 12.46 21.00
C ARG A 6 -9.53 13.76 21.60
N ALA A 7 -10.32 14.52 20.82
CA ALA A 7 -10.94 15.75 21.28
C ALA A 7 -11.86 15.54 22.50
N ARG A 8 -12.65 14.46 22.53
CA ARG A 8 -13.49 14.12 23.71
C ARG A 8 -12.66 13.84 24.96
N ALA A 9 -11.41 13.39 24.82
CA ALA A 9 -10.48 13.15 25.90
C ALA A 9 -9.59 14.37 26.24
N GLY A 10 -9.83 15.53 25.63
CA GLY A 10 -8.99 16.73 25.82
C GLY A 10 -7.61 16.64 25.15
N LEU A 11 -7.39 15.69 24.25
CA LEU A 11 -6.15 15.52 23.50
C LEU A 11 -6.24 16.25 22.15
N GLY A 12 -5.14 16.90 21.74
CA GLY A 12 -5.01 17.48 20.40
C GLY A 12 -5.05 16.41 19.29
N PRO A 13 -5.25 16.79 18.01
CA PRO A 13 -5.25 15.84 16.90
C PRO A 13 -3.89 15.12 16.79
N LEU A 14 -3.85 14.00 16.07
CA LEU A 14 -2.56 13.42 15.73
C LEU A 14 -1.80 14.43 14.83
N PRO A 15 -0.50 14.67 15.10
CA PRO A 15 0.32 15.45 14.18
C PRO A 15 0.32 14.74 12.83
N VAL A 16 0.07 15.51 11.77
CA VAL A 16 0.14 15.03 10.40
C VAL A 16 1.42 15.62 9.81
N PRO A 17 2.47 14.80 9.59
CA PRO A 17 3.68 15.26 8.92
C PRO A 17 3.40 15.87 7.55
N ALA A 18 4.27 16.77 7.08
CA ALA A 18 4.11 17.39 5.76
C ALA A 18 4.12 16.37 4.61
N ASP A 19 4.74 15.21 4.85
CA ASP A 19 4.87 14.07 3.95
C ASP A 19 3.87 12.95 4.28
N ALA A 20 2.78 13.23 5.01
CA ALA A 20 1.79 12.20 5.39
C ALA A 20 1.12 11.46 4.21
N HIS A 21 1.28 11.97 2.99
CA HIS A 21 0.81 11.34 1.75
C HIS A 21 1.90 10.59 0.98
N ILE A 22 3.12 10.56 1.50
CA ILE A 22 4.28 9.89 0.93
C ILE A 22 4.57 8.65 1.77
N ASP A 23 4.96 7.59 1.08
CA ASP A 23 5.36 6.32 1.69
C ASP A 23 6.50 5.74 0.86
N VAL A 24 7.22 4.76 1.41
CA VAL A 24 8.37 4.12 0.78
C VAL A 24 8.00 2.72 0.36
N LEU A 25 8.41 2.34 -0.86
CA LEU A 25 8.23 0.99 -1.36
C LEU A 25 9.37 0.08 -0.87
N LEU A 26 9.01 -1.06 -0.32
CA LEU A 26 9.93 -2.07 0.19
C LEU A 26 10.10 -3.20 -0.84
N TYR A 27 11.29 -3.78 -0.87
CA TYR A 27 11.63 -4.91 -1.72
C TYR A 27 12.63 -5.83 -1.02
N THR A 28 12.64 -7.10 -1.42
CA THR A 28 13.56 -8.11 -0.89
C THR A 28 14.96 -7.97 -1.49
N PRO A 29 16.00 -8.59 -0.90
CA PRO A 29 17.33 -8.64 -1.51
C PRO A 29 17.35 -9.23 -2.92
N ASP A 30 16.38 -10.08 -3.26
CA ASP A 30 16.21 -10.73 -4.57
C ASP A 30 15.39 -9.89 -5.56
N ASP A 31 15.27 -8.57 -5.33
CA ASP A 31 14.60 -7.60 -6.20
C ASP A 31 13.07 -7.79 -6.35
N HIS A 32 12.42 -8.49 -5.41
CA HIS A 32 10.96 -8.63 -5.39
C HIS A 32 10.31 -7.55 -4.53
N VAL A 33 9.35 -6.83 -5.08
CA VAL A 33 8.52 -5.87 -4.33
C VAL A 33 7.70 -6.61 -3.26
N THR A 34 7.54 -5.99 -2.10
CA THR A 34 6.75 -6.54 -0.98
C THR A 34 5.51 -5.68 -0.71
N GLU A 35 5.68 -4.49 -0.16
CA GLU A 35 4.63 -3.56 0.24
C GLU A 35 5.23 -2.17 0.53
N THR A 36 4.44 -1.21 1.02
CA THR A 36 4.97 0.05 1.57
C THR A 36 5.19 -0.04 3.07
N SER A 37 5.73 0.99 3.71
CA SER A 37 6.02 0.94 5.15
C SER A 37 4.78 0.73 6.03
N ILE A 38 3.59 1.16 5.57
CA ILE A 38 2.33 1.06 6.32
C ILE A 38 1.12 0.58 5.49
N ARG A 39 1.31 0.21 4.22
CA ARG A 39 0.23 -0.24 3.32
C ARG A 39 0.69 -1.41 2.46
N ASN A 40 -0.24 -2.32 2.17
CA ASN A 40 -0.06 -3.21 1.03
C ASN A 40 -0.23 -2.42 -0.29
N ILE A 41 0.26 -2.99 -1.40
CA ILE A 41 0.27 -2.34 -2.71
C ILE A 41 -0.18 -3.30 -3.81
N ALA A 42 -0.80 -2.77 -4.86
CA ALA A 42 -1.07 -3.45 -6.11
C ALA A 42 -0.75 -2.55 -7.31
N PHE A 43 -0.29 -3.18 -8.39
CA PHE A 43 0.15 -2.55 -9.61
C PHE A 43 -0.81 -2.89 -10.74
N LYS A 44 -1.12 -1.93 -11.60
CA LYS A 44 -1.98 -2.19 -12.75
C LYS A 44 -1.17 -2.94 -13.81
N ARG A 45 -1.60 -4.15 -14.17
CA ARG A 45 -0.99 -4.97 -15.23
C ARG A 45 -2.11 -5.46 -16.15
N GLY A 46 -2.20 -4.86 -17.34
CA GLY A 46 -3.36 -5.06 -18.23
C GLY A 46 -4.67 -4.70 -17.53
N ASN A 47 -5.64 -5.62 -17.53
CA ASN A 47 -6.95 -5.39 -16.90
C ASN A 47 -7.00 -5.71 -15.40
N VAL A 48 -5.94 -6.27 -14.82
CA VAL A 48 -5.93 -6.73 -13.42
C VAL A 48 -5.04 -5.85 -12.53
N TRP A 49 -5.32 -5.88 -11.23
CA TRP A 49 -4.44 -5.32 -10.21
C TRP A 49 -3.63 -6.47 -9.60
N LEU A 50 -2.31 -6.44 -9.80
CA LEU A 50 -1.38 -7.45 -9.30
C LEU A 50 -0.79 -6.97 -7.98
N THR A 51 -0.99 -7.71 -6.89
CA THR A 51 -0.35 -7.45 -5.59
C THR A 51 0.79 -8.44 -5.37
N PRO A 52 1.90 -8.05 -4.71
CA PRO A 52 2.97 -8.98 -4.37
C PRO A 52 2.44 -10.23 -3.65
N ARG A 53 3.00 -11.39 -3.98
CA ARG A 53 2.69 -12.66 -3.30
C ARG A 53 3.03 -12.55 -1.82
N ALA A 54 2.28 -13.24 -0.97
CA ALA A 54 2.62 -13.37 0.45
C ALA A 54 4.04 -13.94 0.68
N LYS A 55 4.54 -14.77 -0.25
CA LYS A 55 5.92 -15.31 -0.20
C LYS A 55 7.01 -14.25 -0.32
N SER A 56 6.71 -13.08 -0.89
CA SER A 56 7.65 -11.94 -0.91
C SER A 56 7.83 -11.31 0.47
N GLY A 57 7.08 -11.74 1.49
CA GLY A 57 7.20 -11.24 2.86
C GLY A 57 6.28 -10.07 3.18
N CYS A 58 5.36 -9.70 2.29
CA CYS A 58 4.36 -8.68 2.58
C CYS A 58 3.36 -9.16 3.65
N LEU A 59 2.92 -8.25 4.51
CA LEU A 59 1.91 -8.52 5.53
C LEU A 59 0.60 -9.00 4.87
N PRO A 60 -0.07 -10.02 5.44
CA PRO A 60 -1.40 -10.45 5.00
C PRO A 60 -2.47 -9.46 5.50
N GLY A 61 -2.42 -8.20 5.05
CA GLY A 61 -3.28 -7.13 5.54
C GLY A 61 -4.76 -7.39 5.30
N VAL A 62 -5.61 -6.86 6.19
CA VAL A 62 -7.06 -7.12 6.16
C VAL A 62 -7.71 -6.67 4.84
N VAL A 63 -7.38 -5.46 4.36
CA VAL A 63 -7.92 -4.97 3.08
C VAL A 63 -7.36 -5.78 1.91
N ARG A 64 -6.10 -6.21 1.97
CA ARG A 64 -5.51 -7.11 0.97
C ARG A 64 -6.30 -8.40 0.85
N GLN A 65 -6.58 -9.04 1.98
CA GLN A 65 -7.34 -10.30 2.02
C GLN A 65 -8.77 -10.12 1.49
N LEU A 66 -9.43 -9.02 1.84
CA LEU A 66 -10.76 -8.67 1.30
C LEU A 66 -10.73 -8.48 -0.22
N LEU A 67 -9.76 -7.72 -0.74
CA LEU A 67 -9.65 -7.48 -2.18
C LEU A 67 -9.30 -8.76 -2.96
N LEU A 68 -8.50 -9.64 -2.37
CA LEU A 68 -8.20 -10.97 -2.93
C LEU A 68 -9.44 -11.87 -2.94
N SER A 69 -10.21 -11.92 -1.85
CA SER A 69 -11.41 -12.77 -1.77
C SER A 69 -12.52 -12.31 -2.73
N GLU A 70 -12.59 -11.01 -3.01
CA GLU A 70 -13.49 -10.42 -4.01
C GLU A 70 -12.95 -10.51 -5.44
N GLY A 71 -11.74 -11.02 -5.66
CA GLY A 71 -11.11 -11.10 -6.98
C GLY A 71 -10.77 -9.74 -7.60
N ARG A 72 -10.72 -8.67 -6.81
CA ARG A 72 -10.37 -7.31 -7.28
C ARG A 72 -8.88 -7.13 -7.51
N ILE A 73 -8.08 -7.87 -6.76
CA ILE A 73 -6.64 -8.00 -6.94
C ILE A 73 -6.28 -9.48 -7.04
N ILE A 74 -5.16 -9.78 -7.67
CA ILE A 74 -4.59 -11.14 -7.73
C ILE A 74 -3.13 -11.11 -7.27
N GLU A 75 -2.65 -12.20 -6.70
CA GLU A 75 -1.24 -12.31 -6.32
C GLU A 75 -0.34 -12.55 -7.54
N GLY A 76 0.84 -11.94 -7.54
CA GLY A 76 1.88 -12.19 -8.53
C GLY A 76 3.25 -11.68 -8.09
N ASP A 77 4.27 -12.09 -8.84
CA ASP A 77 5.63 -11.64 -8.63
C ASP A 77 5.82 -10.30 -9.34
N ILE A 78 6.45 -9.36 -8.65
CA ILE A 78 6.68 -7.99 -9.14
C ILE A 78 8.13 -7.67 -8.85
N SER A 79 8.93 -7.53 -9.91
CA SER A 79 10.32 -7.11 -9.76
C SER A 79 10.40 -5.59 -9.58
N ARG A 80 11.38 -5.09 -8.84
CA ARG A 80 11.63 -3.65 -8.79
C ARG A 80 12.07 -3.12 -10.16
N SER A 81 12.72 -3.95 -10.98
CA SER A 81 13.19 -3.58 -12.32
C SER A 81 12.07 -3.31 -13.34
N GLU A 82 10.84 -3.81 -13.12
CA GLU A 82 9.69 -3.52 -13.99
C GLU A 82 8.93 -2.24 -13.62
N LEU A 83 9.32 -1.58 -12.52
CA LEU A 83 8.63 -0.40 -12.03
C LEU A 83 8.92 0.82 -12.90
N GLN A 84 7.91 1.66 -13.09
CA GLN A 84 8.00 2.86 -13.90
C GLN A 84 7.69 4.11 -13.08
N ALA A 85 8.42 5.19 -13.35
CA ALA A 85 8.14 6.48 -12.74
C ALA A 85 6.74 6.94 -13.16
N ASP A 86 6.05 7.63 -12.26
CA ASP A 86 4.69 8.12 -12.43
C ASP A 86 3.61 7.05 -12.65
N GLU A 87 3.96 5.75 -12.58
CA GLU A 87 2.96 4.69 -12.70
C GLU A 87 1.96 4.76 -11.54
N VAL A 88 0.68 4.54 -11.89
CA VAL A 88 -0.40 4.58 -10.90
C VAL A 88 -0.48 3.22 -10.20
N VAL A 89 -0.35 3.26 -8.88
CA VAL A 89 -0.47 2.09 -8.00
C VAL A 89 -1.67 2.26 -7.08
N LEU A 90 -2.20 1.13 -6.62
CA LEU A 90 -3.24 1.06 -5.62
C LEU A 90 -2.58 0.69 -4.29
N THR A 91 -2.66 1.56 -3.29
CA THR A 91 -2.17 1.29 -1.93
C THR A 91 -3.35 1.12 -0.98
N PHE A 92 -3.20 0.25 0.02
CA PHE A 92 -4.30 -0.04 0.94
C PHE A 92 -3.86 -0.54 2.31
N ASN A 93 -4.59 -0.10 3.34
CA ASN A 93 -4.56 -0.66 4.69
C ASN A 93 -5.96 -0.56 5.35
N ALA A 94 -6.13 -1.17 6.51
CA ALA A 94 -7.42 -1.19 7.22
C ALA A 94 -7.82 0.13 7.88
N VAL A 95 -6.88 1.07 8.04
CA VAL A 95 -7.11 2.34 8.74
C VAL A 95 -7.61 3.40 7.76
N GLU A 96 -7.02 3.43 6.57
CA GLU A 96 -7.20 4.48 5.57
C GLU A 96 -8.00 3.97 4.36
N GLY A 97 -8.10 2.66 4.15
CA GLY A 97 -8.80 2.08 3.01
C GLY A 97 -7.91 2.01 1.79
N CYS A 98 -8.45 2.33 0.60
CA CYS A 98 -7.73 2.24 -0.68
C CYS A 98 -7.47 3.62 -1.26
N TYR A 99 -6.23 3.88 -1.68
CA TYR A 99 -5.82 5.10 -2.36
C TYR A 99 -5.06 4.80 -3.64
N LEU A 100 -5.20 5.68 -4.63
CA LEU A 100 -4.29 5.71 -5.76
C LEU A 100 -3.08 6.57 -5.40
N ALA A 101 -1.90 6.08 -5.76
CA ALA A 101 -0.64 6.81 -5.61
C ALA A 101 0.17 6.76 -6.90
N ARG A 102 1.22 7.56 -6.98
CA ARG A 102 2.20 7.53 -8.08
C ARG A 102 3.57 7.16 -7.53
N LEU A 103 4.29 6.33 -8.27
CA LEU A 103 5.68 6.02 -7.93
C LEU A 103 6.59 7.17 -8.35
N ALA A 104 7.55 7.49 -7.47
CA ALA A 104 8.65 8.38 -7.75
C ALA A 104 9.95 7.71 -7.29
N PHE A 105 11.01 7.89 -8.07
CA PHE A 105 12.37 7.49 -7.69
C PHE A 105 13.11 8.71 -7.17
N LEU A 106 13.82 8.55 -6.05
CA LEU A 106 14.69 9.57 -5.46
C LEU A 106 16.12 9.46 -5.98
#